data_AF-A0A2N2R534-F1
#
_entry.id   AF-A0A2N2R534-F1
#
_cell.length_a   1.000
_cell.length_b   1.000
_cell.length_c   1.000
_cell.angle_alpha   90.00
_cell.angle_beta   90.00
_cell.angle_gamma   90.00
#
_symmetry.space_group_name_H-M   'P 1'
#
loop_
_entity.id
_entity.type
_entity.pdbx_description
1 polymer ?
#
loop_
_entity_poly.entity_id
_entity_poly.type
_entity_poly.pdbx_seq_one_letter_code
_entity_poly.pdbx_strand_id
1 'polypeptide(L)' 'GMSAYVEKVQEPEFAARDRGYTFVSHQQEVGTGYFDDVTTVIQGGKSSVTALTGSTEEEQFH' A
#
# COMPACT_ATOMS: atom_id res chain seq x y z
N GLY A 1 -9.16 16.32 15.43
CA GLY A 1 -9.86 15.01 15.48
C GLY A 1 -9.76 14.35 14.12
N MET A 2 -10.48 13.24 13.89
CA MET A 2 -10.38 12.50 12.63
C MET A 2 -10.80 13.31 11.40
N SER A 3 -11.73 14.26 11.53
CA SER A 3 -12.11 15.17 10.43
C SER A 3 -10.93 15.97 9.89
N ALA A 4 -10.04 16.45 10.75
CA ALA A 4 -8.85 17.18 10.33
C ALA A 4 -7.87 16.30 9.54
N TYR A 5 -7.74 15.02 9.91
CA TYR A 5 -6.89 14.08 9.17
C TYR A 5 -7.47 13.78 7.79
N VAL A 6 -8.77 13.50 7.71
CA VAL A 6 -9.45 13.23 6.43
C VAL A 6 -9.36 14.44 5.50
N GLU A 7 -9.75 15.62 5.96
CA GLU A 7 -9.86 16.81 5.12
C GLU A 7 -8.52 17.42 4.72
N LYS A 8 -7.48 17.31 5.57
CA LYS A 8 -6.20 17.99 5.36
C LYS A 8 -5.08 17.09 4.86
N VAL A 9 -5.22 15.77 5.02
CA VAL A 9 -4.18 14.80 4.67
C VAL A 9 -4.73 13.80 3.67
N GLN A 10 -5.67 12.95 4.08
CA GLN A 10 -6.08 11.80 3.28
C GLN A 10 -6.75 12.16 1.95
N GLU A 11 -7.75 13.06 1.96
CA GLU A 11 -8.45 13.48 0.74
C GLU A 11 -7.53 14.21 -0.26
N PRO A 12 -6.68 15.17 0.19
CA PRO A 12 -5.66 15.75 -0.69
C PRO A 12 -4.69 14.73 -1.31
N GLU A 13 -4.30 13.69 -0.57
CA GLU A 13 -3.44 12.62 -1.06
C GLU A 13 -4.13 11.77 -2.13
N PHE A 14 -5.40 11.40 -1.94
CA PHE A 14 -6.21 10.73 -2.96
C PHE A 14 -6.35 11.59 -4.23
N ALA A 15 -6.70 12.88 -4.08
CA ALA A 15 -6.85 13.79 -5.20
C ALA A 15 -5.52 14.05 -5.95
N ALA A 16 -4.38 13.86 -5.30
CA ALA A 16 -3.07 14.02 -5.93
C ALA A 16 -2.65 12.80 -6.79
N ARG A 17 -3.36 11.67 -6.72
CA ARG A 17 -3.05 10.46 -7.51
C ARG A 17 -3.05 10.71 -9.01
N ASP A 18 -4.01 11.48 -9.51
CA ASP A 18 -4.10 11.84 -10.93
C ASP A 18 -2.90 12.70 -11.40
N ARG A 19 -2.14 13.27 -10.45
CA ARG A 19 -0.91 14.02 -10.68
C ARG A 19 0.35 13.19 -10.44
N GLY A 20 0.20 11.88 -10.20
CA GLY A 20 1.30 10.93 -9.97
C GLY A 20 1.72 10.76 -8.51
N TYR A 21 0.94 11.21 -7.53
CA TYR A 21 1.22 10.93 -6.12
C TYR A 21 0.86 9.48 -5.76
N THR A 22 1.80 8.75 -5.18
CA THR A 22 1.68 7.30 -4.93
C THR A 22 1.62 6.91 -3.45
N PHE A 23 2.05 7.79 -2.54
CA PHE A 23 2.16 7.50 -1.10
C PHE A 23 0.81 7.16 -0.42
N VAL A 24 -0.31 7.45 -1.06
CA VAL A 24 -1.64 7.02 -0.59
C VAL A 24 -1.73 5.51 -0.38
N SER A 25 -0.98 4.73 -1.17
CA SER A 25 -0.73 3.30 -0.99
C SER A 25 0.64 3.13 -0.31
N HIS A 26 0.70 3.46 0.98
CA HIS A 26 1.95 3.59 1.70
C HIS A 26 2.68 2.26 1.89
N GLN A 27 1.99 1.12 1.95
CA GLN A 27 2.63 -0.20 2.01
C GLN A 27 3.38 -0.49 0.71
N GLN A 28 2.73 -0.24 -0.43
CA GLN A 28 3.39 -0.35 -1.73
C GLN A 28 4.57 0.62 -1.85
N GLU A 29 4.41 1.87 -1.41
CA GLU A 29 5.44 2.91 -1.51
C GLU A 29 6.71 2.58 -0.73
N VAL A 30 6.59 1.95 0.45
CA VAL A 30 7.75 1.51 1.25
C VAL A 30 8.33 0.17 0.81
N GLY A 31 7.81 -0.40 -0.29
CA GLY A 31 8.37 -1.59 -0.93
C GLY A 31 7.87 -2.92 -0.36
N THR A 32 6.71 -2.97 0.31
CA THR A 32 6.15 -4.22 0.82
C THR A 32 6.02 -5.29 -0.29
N GLY A 33 5.57 -4.90 -1.48
CA GLY A 33 5.51 -5.81 -2.63
C GLY A 33 6.88 -6.30 -3.11
N TYR A 34 7.90 -5.46 -3.06
CA TYR A 34 9.27 -5.86 -3.41
C TYR A 34 9.79 -6.95 -2.45
N PHE A 35 9.53 -6.80 -1.15
CA PHE A 35 9.96 -7.80 -0.18
C PHE A 35 9.12 -9.09 -0.21
N ASP A 36 7.84 -9.00 -0.62
CA ASP A 36 7.02 -10.18 -0.92
C ASP A 36 7.57 -10.96 -2.12
N ASP A 37 8.00 -10.28 -3.18
CA ASP A 37 8.63 -10.91 -4.35
C ASP A 37 9.95 -11.59 -3.96
N VAL A 38 10.80 -10.91 -3.19
CA VAL A 38 12.05 -11.50 -2.66
C VAL A 38 11.77 -12.75 -1.84
N THR A 39 10.77 -12.69 -0.95
CA THR A 39 10.35 -13.84 -0.13
C THR A 39 9.85 -14.99 -0.99
N THR A 40 9.03 -14.69 -1.99
CA THR A 40 8.50 -15.68 -2.94
C THR A 40 9.62 -16.36 -3.73
N VAL A 41 10.62 -15.61 -4.20
CA VAL A 41 11.80 -16.16 -4.89
C VAL A 41 12.60 -17.07 -3.97
N ILE A 42 12.90 -16.63 -2.74
CA ILE A 42 13.67 -17.43 -1.75
C ILE A 42 12.94 -18.74 -1.43
N GLN A 43 11.62 -18.70 -1.30
CA GLN A 43 10.80 -19.85 -0.91
C GLN A 43 10.34 -20.70 -2.10
N GLY A 44 10.83 -20.43 -3.31
CA GLY A 44 10.47 -21.21 -4.50
C GLY A 44 8.97 -21.16 -4.83
N GLY A 45 8.33 -20.01 -4.60
CA GLY A 45 6.92 -19.77 -4.91
C GLY A 45 5.93 -20.31 -3.87
N LYS A 46 6.39 -20.75 -2.70
CA LYS A 46 5.55 -21.41 -1.67
C LYS A 46 5.39 -20.59 -0.39
N SER A 47 5.56 -19.27 -0.47
CA SER A 47 5.37 -18.42 0.71
C SER A 47 3.91 -18.41 1.16
N SER A 48 3.68 -18.58 2.45
CA SER A 48 2.36 -18.44 3.08
C SER A 48 2.27 -17.19 3.96
N VAL A 49 3.28 -16.31 3.90
CA VAL A 49 3.45 -15.16 4.82
C VAL A 49 3.82 -13.87 4.08
N THR A 50 3.37 -13.71 2.83
CA THR A 50 3.45 -12.43 2.11
C THR A 50 2.53 -11.39 2.77
N ALA A 51 2.91 -10.13 2.76
CA ALA A 51 2.28 -9.06 3.51
C ALA A 51 1.21 -8.25 2.74
N LEU A 52 1.29 -8.17 1.39
CA LEU A 52 0.30 -7.42 0.60
C LEU A 52 -1.02 -8.15 0.43
N THR A 53 -0.97 -9.47 0.21
CA THR A 53 -2.16 -10.32 0.02
C THR A 53 -3.02 -10.31 1.30
N GLY A 54 -4.24 -9.80 1.22
CA GLY A 54 -5.17 -9.67 2.35
C GLY A 54 -4.94 -8.45 3.24
N SER A 55 -4.17 -7.46 2.78
CA SER A 55 -3.97 -6.20 3.51
C SER A 55 -5.17 -5.25 3.34
N THR A 56 -5.41 -4.36 4.32
CA THR A 56 -6.44 -3.31 4.17
C THR A 56 -6.13 -2.34 3.02
N GLU A 57 -4.86 -2.22 2.62
CA GLU A 57 -4.47 -1.42 1.46
C GLU A 57 -5.00 -2.04 0.16
N GLU A 58 -4.86 -3.36 -0.01
CA GLU A 58 -5.44 -4.10 -1.15
C GLU A 58 -6.97 -3.97 -1.19
N GLU A 59 -7.63 -4.01 -0.03
CA GLU A 59 -9.09 -4.01 0.07
C GLU A 59 -9.74 -2.60 -0.02
N GLN A 60 -9.03 -1.54 0.36
CA GLN A 60 -9.64 -0.23 0.64
C GLN A 60 -9.03 0.94 -0.14
N PHE A 61 -7.89 0.77 -0.80
CA PHE A 61 -7.14 1.85 -1.45
C PHE A 61 -7.05 1.60 -2.97
N HIS A 62 -8.13 1.91 -3.70
CA HIS A 62 -8.25 1.79 -5.17
C HIS A 62 -7.94 3.08 -5.89
#